data_AF-A0A060CQW0-F1
#
_entry.id   AF-A0A060CQW0-F1
#
_cell.length_a   1.000
_cell.length_b   1.000
_cell.length_c   1.000
_cell.angle_alpha   90.00
_cell.angle_beta   90.00
_cell.angle_gamma   90.00
#
_symmetry.space_group_name_H-M   'P 1'
#
loop_
_entity.id
_entity.type
_entity.pdbx_description
1 polymer ?
#
loop_
_entity_poly.entity_id
_entity_poly.type
_entity_poly.pdbx_seq_one_letter_code
_entity_poly.pdbx_strand_id
1 'polypeptide(L)'
;QPGVTEASAWEVPFAEYEQWIADNRIEAVHWDNCYQHDLIAQLRASGVKTVGRFVWEMFSPEDAAPAREAYDLLYSVTRCEQERYRELGIDSPYVQWGLHPELLEAARNAQAGERHPLTQGSGNGGDPGAPDPVSFYFPGALLGPRKPHKEVVEAFQA
;
A
#
# COMPACT_ATOMS: atom_id res chain seq x y z
N GLN A 1 -9.38 -12.82 -5.47
CA GLN A 1 -8.36 -12.80 -6.54
C GLN A 1 -7.67 -14.16 -6.57
N PRO A 2 -7.28 -14.71 -7.73
CA PRO A 2 -6.52 -15.97 -7.77
C PRO A 2 -5.23 -15.86 -6.94
N GLY A 3 -4.88 -16.92 -6.21
CA GLY A 3 -3.67 -16.95 -5.38
C GLY A 3 -3.77 -16.24 -4.02
N VAL A 4 -4.94 -15.70 -3.67
CA VAL A 4 -5.18 -15.11 -2.33
C VAL A 4 -5.73 -16.18 -1.40
N THR A 5 -5.11 -16.32 -0.23
CA THR A 5 -5.62 -17.10 0.91
C THR A 5 -6.20 -16.14 1.93
N GLU A 6 -7.43 -16.36 2.36
CA GLU A 6 -8.08 -15.53 3.39
C GLU A 6 -7.59 -15.97 4.77
N ALA A 7 -7.22 -15.01 5.61
CA ALA A 7 -6.84 -15.27 6.98
C ALA A 7 -8.06 -15.38 7.89
N SER A 8 -7.96 -16.13 8.98
CA SER A 8 -9.08 -16.34 9.91
C SER A 8 -9.52 -15.07 10.67
N ALA A 9 -8.62 -14.10 10.82
CA ALA A 9 -8.85 -12.88 11.58
C ALA A 9 -7.94 -11.73 11.12
N TRP A 10 -8.18 -10.53 11.65
CA TRP A 10 -7.30 -9.38 11.46
C TRP A 10 -5.92 -9.60 12.08
N GLU A 11 -5.89 -10.07 13.33
CA GLU A 11 -4.67 -10.56 13.98
C GLU A 11 -4.61 -12.07 13.79
N VAL A 12 -3.75 -12.50 12.87
CA VAL A 12 -3.69 -13.90 12.46
C VAL A 12 -2.91 -14.70 13.52
N PRO A 13 -3.42 -15.85 14.00
CA PRO A 13 -2.71 -16.70 14.95
C PRO A 13 -1.40 -17.27 14.38
N PHE A 14 -0.39 -17.46 15.23
CA PHE A 14 0.92 -18.01 14.82
C PHE A 14 0.79 -19.34 14.06
N ALA A 15 -0.03 -20.26 14.57
CA ALA A 15 -0.20 -21.60 13.99
C ALA A 15 -0.75 -21.54 12.55
N GLU A 16 -1.53 -20.52 12.22
CA GLU A 16 -2.05 -20.34 10.87
C GLU A 16 -0.96 -19.88 9.91
N TYR A 17 -0.10 -18.94 10.33
CA TYR A 17 1.08 -18.58 9.54
C TYR A 17 2.03 -19.76 9.35
N GLU A 18 2.32 -20.50 10.42
CA GLU A 18 3.23 -21.66 10.38
C GLU A 18 2.74 -22.72 9.38
N GLN A 19 1.45 -23.08 9.45
CA GLN A 19 0.84 -24.03 8.54
C GLN A 19 0.85 -23.50 7.10
N TRP A 20 0.46 -22.25 6.89
CA TRP A 20 0.42 -21.64 5.55
C TRP A 20 1.81 -21.57 4.90
N ILE A 21 2.84 -21.21 5.68
CA ILE A 21 4.23 -21.17 5.24
C ILE A 21 4.71 -22.57 4.85
N ALA A 22 4.42 -23.58 5.66
CA ALA A 22 4.81 -24.97 5.40
C ALA A 22 4.14 -25.53 4.13
N ASP A 23 2.82 -25.35 3.99
CA ASP A 23 2.04 -25.87 2.87
C ASP A 23 2.49 -25.27 1.53
N ASN A 24 2.90 -24.00 1.55
CA ASN A 24 3.30 -23.26 0.36
C ASN A 24 4.82 -23.16 0.16
N ARG A 25 5.62 -23.76 1.05
CA ARG A 25 7.09 -23.71 1.05
C ARG A 25 7.62 -22.27 0.96
N ILE A 26 7.06 -21.38 1.78
CA ILE A 26 7.41 -19.97 1.77
C ILE A 26 8.74 -19.77 2.52
N GLU A 27 9.72 -19.14 1.86
CA GLU A 27 11.03 -18.85 2.44
C GLU A 27 11.14 -17.42 2.97
N ALA A 28 10.29 -16.52 2.48
CA ALA A 28 10.26 -15.11 2.84
C ALA A 28 8.82 -14.60 2.89
N VAL A 29 8.50 -13.81 3.91
CA VAL A 29 7.20 -13.17 4.06
C VAL A 29 7.41 -11.67 4.18
N HIS A 30 6.59 -10.93 3.43
CA HIS A 30 6.50 -9.49 3.48
C HIS A 30 5.23 -9.08 4.23
N TRP A 31 5.36 -8.19 5.22
CA TRP A 31 4.24 -7.59 5.91
C TRP A 31 4.14 -6.10 5.60
N ASP A 32 2.93 -5.67 5.24
CA ASP A 32 2.59 -4.26 5.16
C ASP A 32 1.89 -3.81 6.45
N ASN A 33 2.58 -3.02 7.26
CA ASN A 33 2.05 -2.37 8.47
C ASN A 33 1.51 -3.35 9.53
N CYS A 34 2.29 -4.38 9.90
CA CYS A 34 1.91 -5.39 10.90
C CYS A 34 2.75 -5.29 12.19
N TYR A 35 2.06 -5.12 13.33
CA TYR A 35 2.65 -4.91 14.66
C TYR A 35 2.66 -6.18 15.54
N GLN A 36 2.36 -7.36 14.97
CA GLN A 36 2.46 -8.64 15.69
C GLN A 36 3.94 -9.07 15.84
N HIS A 37 4.79 -8.21 16.41
CA HIS A 37 6.24 -8.35 16.44
C HIS A 37 6.71 -9.67 17.07
N ASP A 38 6.14 -10.07 18.21
CA ASP A 38 6.51 -11.30 18.90
C ASP A 38 6.28 -12.55 18.04
N LEU A 39 5.20 -12.55 17.26
CA LEU A 39 4.85 -13.63 16.34
C LEU A 39 5.87 -13.66 15.19
N ILE A 40 6.12 -12.51 14.59
CA ILE A 40 7.03 -12.40 13.44
C ILE A 40 8.47 -12.74 13.86
N ALA A 41 8.89 -12.38 15.08
CA ALA A 41 10.17 -12.79 15.65
C ALA A 41 10.27 -14.32 15.82
N GLN A 42 9.18 -15.00 16.20
CA GLN A 42 9.14 -16.47 16.26
C GLN A 42 9.29 -17.09 14.86
N LEU A 43 8.61 -16.55 13.84
CA LEU A 43 8.76 -17.00 12.45
C LEU A 43 10.18 -16.75 11.91
N ARG A 44 10.77 -15.60 12.25
CA ARG A 44 12.17 -15.32 11.92
C ARG A 44 13.11 -16.34 12.55
N ALA A 45 12.89 -16.66 13.82
CA ALA A 45 13.68 -17.67 14.54
C ALA A 45 13.52 -19.08 13.95
N SER A 46 12.39 -19.39 13.30
CA SER A 46 12.19 -20.65 12.57
C SER A 46 12.84 -20.67 11.18
N GLY A 47 13.52 -19.59 10.77
CA GLY A 47 14.31 -19.50 9.54
C GLY A 47 13.62 -18.76 8.39
N VAL A 48 12.40 -18.28 8.57
CA VAL A 48 11.67 -17.49 7.55
C VAL A 48 12.30 -16.10 7.45
N LYS A 49 12.53 -15.61 6.22
CA LYS A 49 12.99 -14.23 6.02
C LYS A 49 11.84 -13.25 6.23
N THR A 50 12.02 -12.31 7.14
CA THR A 50 10.96 -11.38 7.53
C THR A 50 11.24 -9.98 6.99
N VAL A 51 10.42 -9.53 6.03
CA VAL A 51 10.51 -8.19 5.43
C VAL A 51 9.28 -7.38 5.80
N GLY A 52 9.44 -6.10 6.11
CA GLY A 52 8.32 -5.27 6.48
C GLY A 52 8.46 -3.82 6.06
N ARG A 53 7.34 -3.12 6.17
CA ARG A 53 7.26 -1.66 6.23
C ARG A 53 6.15 -1.24 7.19
N PHE A 54 6.19 -0.01 7.68
CA PHE A 54 5.11 0.57 8.47
C PHE A 54 4.57 1.83 7.82
N VAL A 55 3.38 2.24 8.22
CA VAL A 55 2.96 3.63 8.01
C VAL A 55 3.77 4.47 8.99
N TRP A 56 4.85 5.09 8.50
CA TRP A 56 5.85 5.74 9.34
C TRP A 56 5.27 6.85 10.24
N GLU A 57 4.16 7.49 9.85
CA GLU A 57 3.44 8.46 10.68
C GLU A 57 2.82 7.85 11.94
N MET A 58 2.56 6.54 11.93
CA MET A 58 2.02 5.78 13.05
C MET A 58 3.10 4.95 13.77
N PHE A 59 4.34 4.95 13.28
CA PHE A 59 5.44 4.21 13.86
C PHE A 59 6.12 5.03 14.96
N SER A 60 5.98 4.57 16.20
CA SER A 60 6.51 5.26 17.38
C SER A 60 7.91 4.77 17.74
N PRO A 61 8.66 5.52 18.58
CA PRO A 61 9.93 5.02 19.12
C PRO A 61 9.81 3.72 19.91
N GLU A 62 8.65 3.44 20.50
CA GLU A 62 8.39 2.24 21.31
C GLU A 62 8.34 0.98 20.44
N ASP A 63 7.95 1.13 19.17
CA ASP A 63 7.88 0.04 18.19
C ASP A 63 9.25 -0.34 17.61
N ALA A 64 10.25 0.54 17.75
CA ALA A 64 11.54 0.40 17.08
C ALA A 64 12.32 -0.85 17.53
N ALA A 65 12.38 -1.12 18.83
CA ALA A 65 13.09 -2.30 19.34
C ALA A 65 12.37 -3.61 18.95
N PRO A 66 11.06 -3.78 19.21
CA PRO A 66 10.31 -4.96 18.76
C PRO A 66 10.41 -5.20 17.26
N ALA A 67 10.33 -4.14 16.44
CA ALA A 67 10.42 -4.27 15.00
C ALA A 67 11.80 -4.77 14.52
N ARG A 68 12.91 -4.34 15.15
CA ARG A 68 14.25 -4.85 14.81
C ARG A 68 14.45 -6.32 15.15
N GLU A 69 13.79 -6.79 16.21
CA GLU A 69 13.83 -8.20 16.60
C GLU A 69 12.99 -9.04 15.63
N ALA A 70 11.81 -8.55 15.26
CA ALA A 70 10.88 -9.23 14.37
C ALA A 70 11.36 -9.32 12.92
N TYR A 71 11.94 -8.25 12.37
CA TYR A 71 12.19 -8.13 10.93
C TYR A 71 13.68 -8.23 10.58
N ASP A 72 14.00 -9.04 9.56
CA ASP A 72 15.32 -9.04 8.91
C ASP A 72 15.55 -7.73 8.14
N LEU A 73 14.49 -7.17 7.56
CA LEU A 73 14.56 -5.96 6.75
C LEU A 73 13.31 -5.09 6.93
N LEU A 74 13.53 -3.84 7.29
CA LEU A 74 12.52 -2.78 7.20
C LEU A 74 12.98 -1.79 6.14
N TYR A 75 12.26 -1.68 5.01
CA TYR A 75 12.63 -0.74 3.95
C TYR A 75 11.80 0.54 4.03
N SER A 76 12.35 1.61 3.45
CA SER A 76 11.69 2.91 3.35
C SER A 76 11.31 3.20 1.90
N VAL A 77 10.13 3.76 1.69
CA VAL A 77 9.64 4.21 0.37
C VAL A 77 9.83 5.71 0.14
N THR A 78 10.24 6.45 1.17
CA THR A 78 10.65 7.86 1.07
C THR A 78 12.00 8.13 1.76
N ARG A 79 12.65 9.24 1.39
CA ARG A 79 13.87 9.68 2.08
C ARG A 79 13.60 10.15 3.51
N CYS A 80 12.45 10.79 3.75
CA CYS A 80 12.07 11.25 5.10
C CYS A 80 11.82 10.08 6.06
N GLU A 81 11.16 9.03 5.58
CA GLU A 81 10.99 7.78 6.32
C GLU A 81 12.35 7.13 6.65
N GLN A 82 13.27 7.08 5.68
CA GLN A 82 14.62 6.56 5.89
C GLN A 82 15.39 7.36 6.96
N GLU A 83 15.30 8.70 6.93
CA GLU A 83 15.90 9.56 7.95
C GLU A 83 15.28 9.31 9.33
N ARG A 84 13.95 9.20 9.40
CA ARG A 84 13.24 8.92 10.64
C ARG A 84 13.62 7.56 11.24
N TYR A 85 13.69 6.51 10.43
CA TYR A 85 14.12 5.19 10.89
C TYR A 85 15.58 5.19 11.37
N ARG A 86 16.45 5.99 10.74
CA ARG A 86 17.83 6.17 11.22
C ARG A 86 17.86 6.77 12.63
N GLU A 87 17.02 7.75 12.95
CA GLU A 87 16.89 8.32 14.30
C GLU A 87 16.45 7.28 15.34
N LEU A 88 15.69 6.27 14.92
CA LEU A 88 15.22 5.16 15.75
C LEU A 88 16.22 3.98 15.80
N GLY A 89 17.37 4.13 15.12
CA GLY A 89 18.41 3.09 15.06
C GLY A 89 18.02 1.90 14.18
N ILE A 90 17.22 2.13 13.14
CA ILE A 90 16.86 1.14 12.12
C ILE A 90 17.63 1.50 10.85
N ASP A 91 18.43 0.55 10.34
CA ASP A 91 19.04 0.67 9.01
C ASP A 91 18.01 0.27 7.95
N SER A 92 17.44 1.27 7.29
CA SER A 92 16.34 1.08 6.35
C SER A 92 16.78 1.43 4.93
N PRO A 93 16.92 0.44 4.01
CA PRO A 93 17.24 0.74 2.63
C PRO A 93 16.07 1.51 1.98
N TYR A 94 16.44 2.52 1.20
CA TYR A 94 15.48 3.27 0.41
C TYR A 94 15.15 2.49 -0.87
N VAL A 95 13.91 2.05 -0.99
CA VAL A 95 13.39 1.33 -2.15
C VAL A 95 12.41 2.24 -2.87
N GLN A 96 12.74 2.61 -4.11
CA GLN A 96 11.80 3.32 -4.95
C GLN A 96 10.74 2.33 -5.44
N TRP A 97 9.52 2.48 -4.93
CA TRP A 97 8.40 1.72 -5.45
C TRP A 97 7.97 2.29 -6.80
N GLY A 98 7.78 1.42 -7.79
CA GLY A 98 7.27 1.81 -9.10
C GLY A 98 5.76 2.08 -9.05
N LEU A 99 5.28 2.99 -9.89
CA LEU A 99 3.84 3.12 -10.12
C LEU A 99 3.30 1.77 -10.65
N HIS A 100 2.13 1.35 -10.17
CA HIS A 100 1.49 0.12 -10.64
C HIS A 100 1.36 0.17 -12.18
N PRO A 101 1.64 -0.93 -12.92
CA PRO A 101 1.61 -0.92 -14.39
C PRO A 101 0.31 -0.37 -14.98
N GLU A 102 -0.83 -0.61 -14.33
CA GLU A 102 -2.13 -0.07 -14.74
C GLU A 102 -2.18 1.47 -14.70
N LEU A 103 -1.50 2.11 -13.74
CA LEU A 103 -1.40 3.57 -13.69
C LEU A 103 -0.50 4.10 -14.82
N LEU A 104 0.55 3.36 -15.17
CA LEU A 104 1.40 3.70 -16.31
C LEU A 104 0.64 3.52 -17.63
N GLU A 105 -0.22 2.50 -17.73
CA GLU A 105 -1.11 2.29 -18.88
C GLU A 105 -2.16 3.38 -18.99
N ALA A 106 -2.84 3.72 -17.90
CA ALA A 106 -3.79 4.82 -17.86
C ALA A 106 -3.14 6.14 -18.29
N ALA A 107 -1.90 6.41 -17.86
CA ALA A 107 -1.14 7.58 -18.29
C ALA A 107 -0.83 7.56 -19.80
N ARG A 108 -0.44 6.41 -20.36
CA ARG A 108 -0.21 6.27 -21.81
C ARG A 108 -1.49 6.47 -22.61
N ASN A 109 -2.59 5.87 -22.19
CA ASN A 109 -3.88 5.99 -22.86
C ASN A 109 -4.35 7.46 -22.85
N ALA A 110 -4.22 8.14 -21.70
CA ALA A 110 -4.49 9.57 -21.60
C ALA A 110 -3.62 10.41 -22.54
N GLN A 111 -2.31 10.12 -22.65
CA GLN A 111 -1.41 10.80 -23.59
C GLN A 111 -1.75 10.54 -25.06
N ALA A 112 -2.26 9.35 -25.37
CA ALA A 112 -2.72 8.98 -26.71
C ALA A 112 -4.09 9.59 -27.08
N GLY A 113 -4.72 10.35 -26.17
CA GLY A 113 -6.05 10.92 -26.36
C GLY A 113 -7.18 9.90 -26.20
N GLU A 114 -6.87 8.70 -25.68
CA GLU A 114 -7.91 7.72 -25.35
C GLU A 114 -8.71 8.22 -24.15
N ARG A 115 -10.01 8.35 -24.35
CA ARG A 115 -10.95 8.77 -23.31
C ARG A 115 -11.22 7.59 -22.38
N HIS A 116 -11.27 7.84 -21.07
CA HIS A 116 -11.76 6.85 -20.12
C HIS A 116 -13.20 6.44 -20.51
N PRO A 117 -13.60 5.16 -20.47
CA PRO A 117 -14.93 4.73 -20.90
C PRO A 117 -16.10 5.48 -20.22
N LEU A 118 -15.89 5.92 -18.97
CA LEU A 118 -16.87 6.74 -18.24
C LEU A 118 -16.91 8.22 -18.65
N THR A 119 -15.92 8.72 -19.39
CA THR A 119 -15.92 10.07 -20.01
C THR A 119 -16.17 10.01 -21.51
N GLN A 120 -16.24 8.80 -22.10
CA GLN A 120 -16.79 8.55 -23.42
C GLN A 120 -18.31 8.70 -23.38
N GLY A 121 -18.80 9.95 -23.47
CA GLY A 121 -20.21 10.23 -23.74
C GLY A 121 -20.94 11.15 -22.77
N SER A 122 -20.28 11.75 -21.77
CA SER A 122 -20.94 12.63 -20.79
C SER A 122 -20.33 14.03 -20.68
N GLY A 123 -19.93 14.63 -21.81
CA GLY A 123 -20.29 16.04 -21.99
C GLY A 123 -21.76 16.03 -22.40
N ASN A 124 -22.65 16.69 -21.64
CA ASN A 124 -24.07 16.78 -21.98
C ASN A 124 -24.28 16.94 -23.49
N GLY A 125 -24.76 15.89 -24.16
CA GLY A 125 -25.27 15.90 -25.51
C GLY A 125 -24.44 16.61 -26.59
N GLY A 126 -23.45 15.94 -27.19
CA GLY A 126 -23.12 16.12 -28.61
C GLY A 126 -22.73 17.51 -29.11
N ASP A 127 -22.36 18.48 -28.25
CA ASP A 127 -21.89 19.80 -28.68
C ASP A 127 -20.44 19.71 -29.17
N PRO A 128 -20.17 19.91 -30.48
CA PRO A 128 -18.83 19.84 -31.06
C PRO A 128 -17.88 20.93 -30.56
N GLY A 129 -18.39 21.95 -29.85
CA GLY A 129 -17.62 23.09 -29.33
C GLY A 129 -17.32 23.06 -27.83
N ALA A 130 -17.83 22.08 -27.09
CA ALA A 130 -17.58 21.98 -25.66
C ALA A 130 -16.11 21.58 -25.39
N PRO A 131 -15.40 22.23 -24.45
CA PRO A 131 -14.05 21.84 -24.09
C PRO A 131 -14.06 20.42 -23.51
N ASP A 132 -13.01 19.65 -23.82
CA ASP A 132 -12.88 18.29 -23.28
C ASP A 132 -12.92 18.30 -21.75
N PRO A 133 -13.72 17.42 -21.11
CA PRO A 133 -13.80 17.37 -19.66
C PRO A 133 -12.47 16.92 -19.05
N VAL A 134 -11.98 17.67 -18.06
CA VAL A 134 -10.79 17.30 -17.29
C VAL A 134 -11.14 16.13 -16.39
N SER A 135 -10.51 14.97 -16.61
CA SER A 135 -10.66 13.80 -15.76
C SER A 135 -9.70 13.91 -14.56
N PHE A 136 -10.24 14.00 -13.34
CA PHE A 136 -9.45 13.96 -12.12
C PHE A 136 -9.53 12.58 -11.47
N TYR A 137 -8.40 11.87 -11.44
CA TYR A 137 -8.29 10.63 -10.68
C TYR A 137 -8.06 10.98 -9.21
N PHE A 138 -9.08 10.75 -8.38
CA PHE A 138 -8.99 10.85 -6.93
C PHE A 138 -8.82 9.45 -6.33
N PRO A 139 -7.59 8.93 -6.16
CA PRO A 139 -7.37 7.66 -5.50
C PRO A 139 -7.73 7.80 -4.01
N GLY A 140 -8.95 7.44 -3.68
CA GLY A 140 -9.36 7.19 -2.31
C GLY A 140 -8.92 5.78 -1.91
N ALA A 141 -8.03 5.67 -0.92
CA ALA A 141 -7.92 4.44 -0.13
C ALA A 141 -9.23 4.25 0.68
N LEU A 142 -9.20 3.62 1.86
CA LEU A 142 -10.36 3.53 2.74
C LEU A 142 -11.08 4.90 2.84
N LEU A 143 -12.28 5.01 2.26
CA LEU A 143 -13.11 6.23 2.23
C LEU A 143 -13.76 6.44 3.60
N GLY A 144 -12.91 6.57 4.61
CA GLY A 144 -13.33 6.80 5.99
C GLY A 144 -13.78 8.24 6.22
N PRO A 145 -14.40 8.51 7.38
CA PRO A 145 -14.98 9.81 7.72
C PRO A 145 -13.97 10.97 7.78
N ARG A 146 -12.68 10.69 7.81
CA ARG A 146 -11.61 11.71 7.77
C ARG A 146 -11.29 12.20 6.35
N LYS A 147 -11.78 11.54 5.31
CA LYS A 147 -11.53 11.93 3.91
C LYS A 147 -12.64 12.91 3.49
N PRO A 148 -12.29 14.09 2.95
CA PRO A 148 -13.25 15.13 2.56
C PRO A 148 -13.94 14.79 1.22
N HIS A 149 -14.47 13.57 1.12
CA HIS A 149 -15.02 13.05 -0.13
C HIS A 149 -16.27 13.80 -0.57
N LYS A 150 -17.08 14.29 0.37
CA LYS A 150 -18.27 15.11 0.08
C LYS A 150 -17.85 16.46 -0.48
N GLU A 151 -16.93 17.12 0.20
CA GLU A 151 -16.40 18.43 -0.18
C GLU A 151 -15.69 18.36 -1.53
N VAL A 152 -14.95 17.29 -1.81
CA VAL A 152 -14.33 17.06 -3.13
C VAL A 152 -15.39 16.86 -4.21
N VAL A 153 -16.44 16.07 -3.96
CA VAL A 153 -17.52 15.89 -4.94
C VAL A 153 -18.28 17.19 -5.19
N GLU A 154 -18.64 17.92 -4.13
CA GLU A 154 -19.30 19.23 -4.21
C GLU A 154 -18.46 20.24 -5.02
N ALA A 155 -17.15 20.29 -4.80
CA ALA A 155 -16.25 21.18 -5.53
C ALA A 155 -16.18 20.88 -7.04
N PHE A 156 -16.41 19.62 -7.46
CA PHE A 156 -16.41 19.23 -8.88
C PHE A 156 -17.80 19.30 -9.53
N GLN A 157 -18.85 19.61 -8.76
CA GLN A 157 -20.21 19.82 -9.27
C GLN A 157 -20.53 21.30 -9.57
N ALA A 158 -19.72 22.23 -9.04
CA ALA A 158 -19.86 23.68 -9.23
C ALA A 158 -19.24 24.16 -10.55
#